data_AF-A0A7X9L8L7-F1
#
_entry.id   AF-A0A7X9L8L7-F1
#
_cell.length_a   1.000
_cell.length_b   1.000
_cell.length_c   1.000
_cell.angle_alpha   90.00
_cell.angle_beta   90.00
_cell.angle_gamma   90.00
#
_symmetry.space_group_name_H-M   'P 1'
#
loop_
_entity.id
_entity.type
_entity.pdbx_description
1 polymer ?
#
loop_
_entity_poly.entity_id
_entity_poly.type
_entity_poly.pdbx_seq_one_letter_code
_entity_poly.pdbx_strand_id
1 'polypeptide(L)'
;SGSSIMAYAGICRQDNLQPHSDPYFSQRSISEMTAYTGGVAPSPVEVQDVSLSGFDAPGDTLTIGYPGATAEPVTVTFGSTYNAENLKAAIEGLTGKKVTIAKWGYDPYAGIYSDPVVYPAPVGQPDEAGFQVIFAGDPDPYTDDSDRMDMRALIVKTSDGVGARVGETAKGGPANNNGETHRTGNRAPSVTGPAGRTLPLRTPFTLRGSGTDPDGDKLTYLWEQNDVGGVNGTALVDNKKVDGPLFRVFGHYADVSDENARLSPSPGQNQAGYSPSRTFPDMEQILAGNTNAKTGTCPPAPPNNPDTYVVVPLPIVNCYSEFLPIKGYVGNAGSKTPAMHFRLTARDTVAGGGGVSYADLTLRLDPNAGPFLVSSFAKGGSVKAGSKQTITWKVNRTRKLAKNVKILLSTDNGKTWSKVLVNKTANDGRVRVKLPKKVKTTQARIMIRAIDNYFFDVNDSVFRIR
;
A
#
# COMPACT_ATOMS: atom_id res chain seq x y z
N SER A 1 3.51 -0.84 -8.03
CA SER A 1 4.78 -1.54 -8.23
C SER A 1 5.61 -1.47 -6.96
N GLY A 2 6.29 -2.56 -6.65
CA GLY A 2 6.57 -2.98 -5.30
C GLY A 2 8.02 -2.75 -4.86
N SER A 3 8.16 -1.85 -3.89
CA SER A 3 9.38 -1.68 -3.10
C SER A 3 9.17 -2.05 -1.63
N SER A 4 7.93 -2.30 -1.18
CA SER A 4 7.63 -2.65 0.22
C SER A 4 7.82 -4.14 0.52
N ILE A 5 7.79 -4.53 1.79
CA ILE A 5 8.05 -5.91 2.28
C ILE A 5 7.07 -7.00 1.77
N MET A 6 6.06 -6.65 0.98
CA MET A 6 5.15 -7.58 0.28
C MET A 6 4.99 -7.24 -1.20
N ALA A 7 6.00 -6.58 -1.75
CA ALA A 7 6.11 -6.31 -3.16
C ALA A 7 6.51 -7.54 -3.95
N TYR A 8 6.01 -7.64 -5.18
CA TYR A 8 6.58 -8.48 -6.22
C TYR A 8 7.85 -7.84 -6.82
N ALA A 9 8.80 -7.42 -5.98
CA ALA A 9 10.08 -6.84 -6.42
C ALA A 9 10.91 -7.89 -7.18
N GLY A 10 11.70 -7.46 -8.16
CA GLY A 10 12.60 -8.35 -8.91
C GLY A 10 11.94 -9.25 -9.96
N ILE A 11 10.63 -9.45 -9.94
CA ILE A 11 9.95 -10.41 -10.84
C ILE A 11 9.15 -9.75 -11.97
N CYS A 12 9.02 -8.42 -11.97
CA CYS A 12 8.14 -7.69 -12.88
C CYS A 12 8.75 -7.30 -14.25
N ARG A 13 9.81 -7.99 -14.73
CA ARG A 13 10.52 -7.67 -15.99
C ARG A 13 10.79 -6.16 -16.17
N GLN A 14 10.09 -5.50 -17.09
CA GLN A 14 10.25 -4.07 -17.36
C GLN A 14 9.56 -3.17 -16.35
N ASP A 15 8.59 -3.72 -15.62
CA ASP A 15 7.90 -3.07 -14.51
C ASP A 15 8.62 -3.27 -13.17
N ASN A 16 9.85 -3.75 -13.24
CA ASN A 16 10.73 -3.89 -12.09
C ASN A 16 11.26 -2.54 -11.63
N LEU A 17 10.79 -2.05 -10.48
CA LEU A 17 11.28 -0.83 -9.86
C LEU A 17 12.65 -1.01 -9.20
N GLN A 18 12.92 -2.21 -8.67
CA GLN A 18 14.13 -2.55 -7.91
C GLN A 18 14.22 -4.07 -7.72
N PRO A 19 15.42 -4.64 -7.54
CA PRO A 19 15.62 -6.08 -7.53
C PRO A 19 15.04 -6.78 -6.30
N HIS A 20 14.95 -6.10 -5.16
CA HIS A 20 14.52 -6.69 -3.89
C HIS A 20 13.55 -5.78 -3.13
N SER A 21 12.75 -6.35 -2.24
CA SER A 21 11.81 -5.61 -1.38
C SER A 21 12.54 -4.88 -0.25
N ASP A 22 12.08 -3.68 0.10
CA ASP A 22 12.52 -2.93 1.27
C ASP A 22 11.70 -3.31 2.52
N PRO A 23 12.26 -3.20 3.74
CA PRO A 23 11.67 -3.73 4.97
C PRO A 23 10.57 -2.82 5.56
N TYR A 24 9.73 -2.22 4.70
CA TYR A 24 8.66 -1.31 5.11
C TYR A 24 7.36 -1.70 4.42
N PHE A 25 6.27 -1.73 5.19
CA PHE A 25 4.94 -1.75 4.62
C PHE A 25 4.60 -0.39 4.00
N SER A 26 3.90 -0.43 2.86
CA SER A 26 3.26 0.78 2.34
C SER A 26 2.23 1.29 3.34
N GLN A 27 1.94 2.58 3.31
CA GLN A 27 0.90 3.15 4.17
C GLN A 27 -0.51 2.55 3.93
N ARG A 28 -0.79 2.02 2.73
CA ARG A 28 -2.06 1.31 2.47
C ARG A 28 -2.11 -0.01 3.20
N SER A 29 -1.05 -0.80 3.11
CA SER A 29 -0.94 -2.06 3.84
C SER A 29 -1.07 -1.84 5.34
N ILE A 30 -0.42 -0.80 5.88
CA ILE A 30 -0.58 -0.43 7.30
C ILE A 30 -2.04 -0.11 7.62
N SER A 31 -2.71 0.70 6.78
CA SER A 31 -4.11 1.07 7.01
C SER A 31 -5.04 -0.16 6.99
N GLU A 32 -4.87 -1.06 6.03
CA GLU A 32 -5.68 -2.28 5.89
C GLU A 32 -5.44 -3.24 7.04
N MET A 33 -4.18 -3.49 7.39
CA MET A 33 -3.84 -4.35 8.52
C MET A 33 -4.39 -3.79 9.82
N THR A 34 -4.20 -2.50 10.11
CA THR A 34 -4.73 -1.87 11.33
C THR A 34 -6.26 -1.85 11.36
N ALA A 35 -6.92 -1.62 10.22
CA ALA A 35 -8.38 -1.68 10.14
C ALA A 35 -8.92 -3.09 10.39
N TYR A 36 -8.24 -4.11 9.85
CA TYR A 36 -8.61 -5.51 10.04
C TYR A 36 -8.36 -5.97 11.48
N THR A 37 -7.16 -5.75 12.02
CA THR A 37 -6.79 -6.22 13.36
C THR A 37 -7.42 -5.42 14.49
N GLY A 38 -7.79 -4.15 14.23
CA GLY A 38 -8.55 -3.32 15.16
C GLY A 38 -10.06 -3.47 15.03
N GLY A 39 -10.55 -4.22 14.04
CA GLY A 39 -11.97 -4.48 13.83
C GLY A 39 -12.53 -5.46 14.84
N VAL A 40 -13.85 -5.38 15.09
CA VAL A 40 -14.55 -6.43 15.84
C VAL A 40 -14.66 -7.66 14.96
N ALA A 41 -14.12 -8.78 15.40
CA ALA A 41 -14.27 -10.05 14.70
C ALA A 41 -15.77 -10.42 14.62
N PRO A 42 -16.29 -10.78 13.43
CA PRO A 42 -17.68 -11.16 13.30
C PRO A 42 -17.96 -12.44 14.08
N SER A 43 -19.16 -12.54 14.65
CA SER A 43 -19.64 -13.80 15.22
C SER A 43 -19.68 -14.89 14.15
N PRO A 44 -18.96 -16.01 14.29
CA PRO A 44 -19.05 -17.11 13.33
C PRO A 44 -20.46 -17.74 13.36
N VAL A 45 -20.80 -18.43 12.28
CA VAL A 45 -21.91 -19.39 12.27
C VAL A 45 -21.47 -20.61 13.09
N GLU A 46 -22.36 -21.09 13.95
CA GLU A 46 -22.15 -22.32 14.71
C GLU A 46 -22.04 -23.52 13.76
N VAL A 47 -21.02 -24.34 13.98
CA VAL A 47 -20.76 -25.57 13.24
C VAL A 47 -20.35 -26.68 14.19
N GLN A 48 -21.16 -27.74 14.23
CA GLN A 48 -20.87 -28.95 14.98
C GLN A 48 -20.57 -30.11 14.03
N ASP A 49 -19.66 -30.98 14.43
CA ASP A 49 -19.33 -32.20 13.69
C ASP A 49 -19.78 -33.42 14.49
N VAL A 50 -20.34 -34.41 13.79
CA VAL A 50 -20.67 -35.71 14.36
C VAL A 50 -19.77 -36.72 13.66
N SER A 51 -18.77 -37.20 14.40
CA SER A 51 -17.82 -38.20 13.94
C SER A 51 -18.28 -39.60 14.37
N LEU A 52 -18.32 -40.53 13.43
CA LEU A 52 -18.78 -41.91 13.64
C LEU A 52 -17.63 -42.91 13.43
N SER A 53 -17.72 -44.06 14.11
CA SER A 53 -16.81 -45.18 13.92
C SER A 53 -17.58 -46.50 13.98
N GLY A 54 -17.35 -47.39 13.02
CA GLY A 54 -18.07 -48.68 12.94
C GLY A 54 -19.53 -48.54 12.50
N PHE A 55 -19.89 -47.44 11.83
CA PHE A 55 -21.22 -47.19 11.24
C PHE A 55 -21.21 -47.56 9.75
N ASP A 56 -21.10 -48.86 9.45
CA ASP A 56 -20.86 -49.38 8.11
C ASP A 56 -21.83 -50.51 7.71
N ALA A 57 -22.71 -50.94 8.62
CA ALA A 57 -23.66 -52.02 8.37
C ALA A 57 -25.09 -51.50 8.18
N PRO A 58 -25.83 -51.94 7.14
CA PRO A 58 -27.25 -51.64 7.00
C PRO A 58 -28.02 -52.07 8.24
N GLY A 59 -28.74 -51.12 8.86
CA GLY A 59 -29.43 -51.35 10.13
C GLY A 59 -28.77 -50.69 11.35
N ASP A 60 -27.51 -50.25 11.24
CA ASP A 60 -26.90 -49.42 12.27
C ASP A 60 -27.72 -48.15 12.48
N THR A 61 -27.87 -47.73 13.73
CA THR A 61 -28.75 -46.61 14.09
C THR A 61 -28.01 -45.47 14.77
N LEU A 62 -28.48 -44.27 14.50
CA LEU A 62 -28.07 -43.03 15.12
C LEU A 62 -29.31 -42.33 15.66
N THR A 63 -29.38 -42.13 16.98
CA THR A 63 -30.46 -41.38 17.63
C THR A 63 -29.95 -40.01 18.06
N ILE A 64 -30.53 -38.97 17.46
CA ILE A 64 -30.16 -37.56 17.66
C ILE A 64 -31.16 -36.94 18.64
N GLY A 65 -30.63 -36.30 19.67
CA GLY A 65 -31.37 -35.47 20.61
C GLY A 65 -30.68 -34.12 20.79
N TYR A 66 -31.35 -33.23 21.51
CA TYR A 66 -30.81 -31.90 21.82
C TYR A 66 -31.09 -31.52 23.28
N PRO A 67 -30.12 -30.94 24.02
CA PRO A 67 -30.32 -30.59 25.42
C PRO A 67 -31.46 -29.58 25.63
N GLY A 68 -32.54 -30.03 26.27
CA GLY A 68 -33.71 -29.19 26.57
C GLY A 68 -34.76 -29.13 25.46
N ALA A 69 -34.64 -29.96 24.42
CA ALA A 69 -35.70 -30.11 23.42
C ALA A 69 -36.97 -30.71 24.06
N THR A 70 -38.13 -30.19 23.63
CA THR A 70 -39.44 -30.76 23.97
C THR A 70 -39.88 -31.84 22.97
N ALA A 71 -39.25 -31.89 21.80
CA ALA A 71 -39.44 -32.94 20.82
C ALA A 71 -38.63 -34.20 21.21
N GLU A 72 -39.19 -35.37 20.92
CA GLU A 72 -38.52 -36.65 21.17
C GLU A 72 -37.28 -36.83 20.29
N PRO A 73 -36.22 -37.50 20.77
CA PRO A 73 -35.05 -37.84 19.96
C PRO A 73 -35.44 -38.62 18.70
N VAL A 74 -34.75 -38.34 17.59
CA VAL A 74 -35.05 -38.92 16.27
C VAL A 74 -33.99 -39.94 15.90
N THR A 75 -34.42 -41.15 15.54
CA THR A 75 -33.53 -42.22 15.09
C THR A 75 -33.48 -42.30 13.57
N VAL A 76 -32.27 -42.31 13.01
CA VAL A 76 -31.99 -42.61 11.60
C VAL A 76 -31.18 -43.89 11.47
N THR A 77 -31.31 -44.57 10.33
CA THR A 77 -30.72 -45.90 10.10
C THR A 77 -29.83 -45.88 8.86
N PHE A 78 -28.61 -46.42 8.96
CA PHE A 78 -27.68 -46.56 7.85
C PHE A 78 -28.27 -47.43 6.74
N GLY A 79 -28.09 -47.01 5.49
CA GLY A 79 -28.68 -47.66 4.31
C GLY A 79 -30.19 -47.46 4.15
N SER A 80 -30.85 -46.68 5.02
CA SER A 80 -32.27 -46.35 4.91
C SER A 80 -32.53 -44.86 5.09
N THR A 81 -32.67 -44.37 6.33
CA THR A 81 -33.07 -42.99 6.61
C THR A 81 -31.91 -42.05 6.90
N TYR A 82 -30.67 -42.55 6.98
CA TYR A 82 -29.47 -41.72 7.15
C TYR A 82 -29.12 -40.96 5.86
N ASN A 83 -29.59 -39.73 5.74
CA ASN A 83 -29.29 -38.80 4.65
C ASN A 83 -29.42 -37.35 5.14
N ALA A 84 -28.91 -36.38 4.36
CA ALA A 84 -28.89 -34.97 4.74
C ALA A 84 -30.29 -34.39 5.02
N GLU A 85 -31.30 -34.79 4.25
CA GLU A 85 -32.66 -34.27 4.37
C GLU A 85 -33.32 -34.68 5.69
N ASN A 86 -33.21 -35.96 6.05
CA ASN A 86 -33.78 -36.48 7.29
C ASN A 86 -33.02 -35.96 8.52
N LEU A 87 -31.69 -35.88 8.45
CA LEU A 87 -30.87 -35.30 9.52
C LEU A 87 -31.19 -33.82 9.73
N LYS A 88 -31.36 -33.08 8.63
CA LYS A 88 -31.79 -31.68 8.67
C LYS A 88 -33.13 -31.58 9.38
N ALA A 89 -34.16 -32.28 8.89
CA ALA A 89 -35.49 -32.23 9.47
C ALA A 89 -35.51 -32.59 10.97
N ALA A 90 -34.71 -33.61 11.37
CA ALA A 90 -34.56 -34.00 12.76
C ALA A 90 -33.98 -32.87 13.62
N ILE A 91 -32.85 -32.29 13.19
CA ILE A 91 -32.15 -31.26 13.95
C ILE A 91 -32.95 -29.95 13.98
N GLU A 92 -33.55 -29.54 12.86
CA GLU A 92 -34.42 -28.36 12.83
C GLU A 92 -35.63 -28.54 13.75
N GLY A 93 -36.23 -29.73 13.80
CA GLY A 93 -37.33 -30.05 14.71
C GLY A 93 -36.94 -30.04 16.18
N LEU A 94 -35.73 -30.50 16.52
CA LEU A 94 -35.22 -30.54 17.89
C LEU A 94 -34.77 -29.16 18.41
N THR A 95 -34.19 -28.34 17.53
CA THR A 95 -33.52 -27.08 17.91
C THR A 95 -34.37 -25.85 17.61
N GLY A 96 -35.32 -25.94 16.67
CA GLY A 96 -36.05 -24.80 16.12
C GLY A 96 -35.18 -23.87 15.27
N LYS A 97 -33.96 -24.28 14.91
CA LYS A 97 -33.03 -23.51 14.09
C LYS A 97 -32.95 -24.11 12.70
N LYS A 98 -32.72 -23.26 11.70
CA LYS A 98 -32.39 -23.74 10.36
C LYS A 98 -30.99 -24.34 10.36
N VAL A 99 -30.83 -25.48 9.69
CA VAL A 99 -29.51 -26.11 9.54
C VAL A 99 -29.25 -26.58 8.12
N THR A 100 -27.97 -26.68 7.79
CA THR A 100 -27.45 -27.34 6.60
C THR A 100 -26.60 -28.52 7.05
N ILE A 101 -26.90 -29.70 6.50
CA ILE A 101 -26.13 -30.92 6.76
C ILE A 101 -25.13 -31.10 5.64
N ALA A 102 -23.86 -31.26 6.00
CA ALA A 102 -22.76 -31.49 5.09
C ALA A 102 -22.08 -32.83 5.36
N LYS A 103 -21.35 -33.31 4.36
CA LYS A 103 -20.42 -34.43 4.49
C LYS A 103 -19.42 -34.16 5.61
N TRP A 104 -19.00 -35.20 6.32
CA TRP A 104 -17.93 -35.11 7.30
C TRP A 104 -16.64 -34.54 6.69
N GLY A 105 -16.03 -33.57 7.39
CA GLY A 105 -14.83 -32.86 6.93
C GLY A 105 -15.08 -31.74 5.93
N TYR A 106 -16.34 -31.34 5.70
CA TYR A 106 -16.67 -30.15 4.92
C TYR A 106 -16.24 -28.88 5.67
N ASP A 107 -15.37 -28.06 5.07
CA ASP A 107 -14.98 -26.79 5.69
C ASP A 107 -15.82 -25.63 5.12
N PRO A 108 -16.83 -25.11 5.85
CA PRO A 108 -17.64 -23.98 5.39
C PRO A 108 -16.79 -22.71 5.25
N TYR A 109 -15.70 -22.57 6.01
CA TYR A 109 -14.82 -21.39 5.98
C TYR A 109 -13.72 -21.48 4.91
N ALA A 110 -13.66 -22.57 4.15
CA ALA A 110 -12.70 -22.74 3.05
C ALA A 110 -12.92 -21.77 1.87
N GLY A 111 -14.06 -21.07 1.82
CA GLY A 111 -14.36 -20.06 0.79
C GLY A 111 -13.38 -18.86 0.74
N ILE A 112 -12.38 -18.81 1.62
CA ILE A 112 -11.24 -17.88 1.51
C ILE A 112 -10.37 -18.20 0.28
N TYR A 113 -10.42 -19.43 -0.26
CA TYR A 113 -9.68 -19.80 -1.47
C TYR A 113 -10.51 -19.51 -2.72
N SER A 114 -10.05 -18.53 -3.49
CA SER A 114 -10.74 -17.89 -4.63
C SER A 114 -10.97 -18.77 -5.88
N ASP A 115 -11.04 -20.09 -5.74
CA ASP A 115 -11.33 -20.99 -6.86
C ASP A 115 -12.74 -21.62 -6.69
N PRO A 116 -13.77 -21.04 -7.35
CA PRO A 116 -15.15 -21.54 -7.27
C PRO A 116 -15.33 -22.92 -7.93
N VAL A 117 -14.31 -23.49 -8.57
CA VAL A 117 -14.34 -24.83 -9.17
C VAL A 117 -13.87 -25.90 -8.17
N VAL A 118 -13.10 -25.52 -7.14
CA VAL A 118 -12.45 -26.46 -6.21
C VAL A 118 -12.86 -26.22 -4.75
N TYR A 119 -13.24 -25.00 -4.37
CA TYR A 119 -13.58 -24.64 -2.99
C TYR A 119 -14.83 -23.71 -2.89
N PRO A 120 -15.70 -23.93 -1.88
CA PRO A 120 -15.70 -25.10 -1.00
C PRO A 120 -16.03 -26.38 -1.78
N ALA A 121 -15.60 -27.54 -1.28
CA ALA A 121 -16.01 -28.83 -1.84
C ALA A 121 -17.55 -28.90 -1.91
N PRO A 122 -18.16 -29.74 -2.77
CA PRO A 122 -19.61 -29.91 -2.71
C PRO A 122 -20.03 -30.31 -1.28
N VAL A 123 -21.07 -29.67 -0.74
CA VAL A 123 -21.60 -29.91 0.62
C VAL A 123 -21.71 -31.41 0.91
N GLY A 124 -22.13 -32.19 -0.08
CA GLY A 124 -22.10 -33.66 -0.03
C GLY A 124 -23.17 -34.24 0.89
N GLN A 125 -23.25 -35.57 0.91
CA GLN A 125 -24.11 -36.31 1.83
C GLN A 125 -23.30 -36.79 3.05
N PRO A 126 -23.95 -37.00 4.20
CA PRO A 126 -23.41 -37.80 5.29
C PRO A 126 -22.83 -39.12 4.78
N ASP A 127 -21.75 -39.59 5.39
CA ASP A 127 -21.13 -40.88 5.07
C ASP A 127 -20.84 -41.68 6.35
N GLU A 128 -20.11 -42.79 6.21
CA GLU A 128 -19.72 -43.70 7.30
C GLU A 128 -18.82 -43.03 8.34
N ALA A 129 -18.11 -41.95 7.98
CA ALA A 129 -17.30 -41.16 8.91
C ALA A 129 -18.14 -40.17 9.71
N GLY A 130 -19.34 -39.83 9.21
CA GLY A 130 -20.33 -39.01 9.90
C GLY A 130 -20.87 -37.85 9.06
N PHE A 131 -21.11 -36.72 9.71
CA PHE A 131 -21.63 -35.52 9.07
C PHE A 131 -21.29 -34.26 9.86
N GLN A 132 -21.56 -33.11 9.25
CA GLN A 132 -21.41 -31.80 9.87
C GLN A 132 -22.72 -31.05 9.83
N VAL A 133 -22.97 -30.25 10.86
CA VAL A 133 -24.19 -29.47 11.06
C VAL A 133 -23.80 -28.01 11.12
N ILE A 134 -24.22 -27.26 10.11
CA ILE A 134 -24.04 -25.81 10.04
C ILE A 134 -25.37 -25.20 10.46
N PHE A 135 -25.39 -24.39 11.51
CA PHE A 135 -26.61 -23.75 12.01
C PHE A 135 -26.97 -22.50 11.21
N ALA A 136 -27.22 -22.72 9.92
CA ALA A 136 -27.70 -21.76 8.95
C ALA A 136 -28.50 -22.50 7.85
N GLY A 137 -29.42 -21.80 7.18
CA GLY A 137 -30.24 -22.38 6.12
C GLY A 137 -29.49 -22.70 4.82
N ASP A 138 -28.26 -22.22 4.69
CA ASP A 138 -27.35 -22.46 3.58
C ASP A 138 -25.92 -22.71 4.10
N PRO A 139 -25.00 -23.26 3.28
CA PRO A 139 -23.66 -23.62 3.71
C PRO A 139 -22.65 -22.45 3.72
N ASP A 140 -23.05 -21.22 3.37
CA ASP A 140 -22.19 -20.02 3.42
C ASP A 140 -22.03 -19.57 4.88
N PRO A 141 -20.83 -19.64 5.48
CA PRO A 141 -20.62 -19.20 6.86
C PRO A 141 -20.77 -17.67 7.05
N TYR A 142 -20.83 -16.91 5.95
CA TYR A 142 -21.06 -15.48 5.96
C TYR A 142 -22.53 -15.09 5.73
N THR A 143 -23.43 -16.08 5.65
CA THR A 143 -24.87 -15.84 5.47
C THR A 143 -25.51 -15.04 6.61
N ASP A 144 -26.53 -14.27 6.26
CA ASP A 144 -27.40 -13.56 7.22
C ASP A 144 -28.54 -14.46 7.74
N ASP A 145 -28.70 -15.68 7.23
CA ASP A 145 -29.76 -16.64 7.65
C ASP A 145 -29.44 -17.42 8.93
N SER A 146 -28.36 -17.03 9.64
CA SER A 146 -28.00 -17.58 10.94
C SER A 146 -28.16 -16.53 12.04
N ASP A 147 -28.66 -16.95 13.20
CA ASP A 147 -28.66 -16.10 14.40
C ASP A 147 -27.30 -16.05 15.10
N ARG A 148 -26.33 -16.83 14.62
CA ARG A 148 -24.94 -16.87 15.09
C ARG A 148 -24.86 -17.07 16.61
N MET A 149 -25.78 -17.84 17.21
CA MET A 149 -25.72 -18.17 18.62
C MET A 149 -24.79 -19.36 18.87
N ASP A 150 -24.14 -19.37 20.05
CA ASP A 150 -23.45 -20.53 20.62
C ASP A 150 -24.47 -21.64 20.91
N MET A 151 -24.42 -22.76 20.18
CA MET A 151 -25.38 -23.83 20.35
C MET A 151 -24.82 -24.92 21.26
N ARG A 152 -25.67 -25.49 22.11
CA ARG A 152 -25.28 -26.68 22.88
C ARG A 152 -24.96 -27.84 21.92
N ALA A 153 -24.01 -28.69 22.31
CA ALA A 153 -23.69 -29.90 21.54
C ALA A 153 -24.92 -30.82 21.39
N LEU A 154 -25.11 -31.36 20.18
CA LEU A 154 -26.07 -32.43 19.94
C LEU A 154 -25.83 -33.62 20.89
N ILE A 155 -26.91 -34.30 21.28
CA ILE A 155 -26.83 -35.58 21.98
C ILE A 155 -26.94 -36.68 20.94
N VAL A 156 -25.93 -37.52 20.82
CA VAL A 156 -25.91 -38.60 19.82
C VAL A 156 -25.73 -39.94 20.51
N LYS A 157 -26.68 -40.86 20.30
CA LYS A 157 -26.63 -42.25 20.76
C LYS A 157 -26.64 -43.18 19.55
N THR A 158 -26.02 -44.34 19.69
CA THR A 158 -25.81 -45.28 18.58
C THR A 158 -26.20 -46.70 18.97
N SER A 159 -26.39 -47.58 17.97
CA SER A 159 -26.50 -49.03 18.18
C SER A 159 -25.20 -49.64 18.71
N ASP A 160 -25.30 -50.86 19.24
CA ASP A 160 -24.14 -51.61 19.73
C ASP A 160 -23.06 -51.76 18.65
N GLY A 161 -21.80 -51.54 19.02
CA GLY A 161 -20.65 -51.63 18.11
C GLY A 161 -20.33 -50.33 17.36
N VAL A 162 -21.24 -49.36 17.33
CA VAL A 162 -21.04 -48.05 16.69
C VAL A 162 -20.62 -47.01 17.73
N GLY A 163 -19.55 -46.28 17.44
CA GLY A 163 -19.11 -45.12 18.24
C GLY A 163 -19.54 -43.78 17.61
N ALA A 164 -19.86 -42.79 18.44
CA ALA A 164 -20.12 -41.42 18.01
C ALA A 164 -19.45 -40.39 18.93
N ARG A 165 -18.98 -39.29 18.35
CA ARG A 165 -18.50 -38.10 19.07
C ARG A 165 -19.06 -36.85 18.41
N VAL A 166 -19.49 -35.90 19.23
CA VAL A 166 -19.90 -34.57 18.77
C VAL A 166 -18.80 -33.58 19.10
N GLY A 167 -18.25 -32.94 18.07
CA GLY A 167 -17.31 -31.84 18.15
C GLY A 167 -17.96 -30.52 17.78
N GLU A 168 -17.24 -29.43 18.06
CA GLU A 168 -17.59 -28.07 17.67
C GLU A 168 -16.44 -27.53 16.83
N THR A 169 -16.67 -27.42 15.53
CA THR A 169 -15.68 -26.92 14.56
C THR A 169 -15.63 -25.39 14.58
N ALA A 170 -16.78 -24.75 14.72
CA ALA A 170 -16.88 -23.30 14.87
C ALA A 170 -17.93 -22.97 15.91
N LYS A 171 -17.49 -22.29 16.97
CA LYS A 171 -18.35 -21.88 18.06
C LYS A 171 -19.09 -20.60 17.71
N GLY A 172 -20.40 -20.66 17.56
CA GLY A 172 -21.26 -19.51 17.35
C GLY A 172 -21.18 -18.50 18.50
N GLY A 173 -21.65 -17.28 18.25
CA GLY A 173 -21.67 -16.20 19.22
C GLY A 173 -20.48 -15.26 19.08
N PRO A 174 -20.20 -14.39 20.06
CA PRO A 174 -19.05 -13.51 20.02
C PRO A 174 -17.76 -14.29 19.80
N ALA A 175 -16.96 -13.88 18.81
CA ALA A 175 -15.68 -14.51 18.52
C ALA A 175 -14.82 -14.56 19.80
N ASN A 176 -14.40 -15.76 20.19
CA ASN A 176 -13.66 -16.04 21.42
C ASN A 176 -12.18 -16.38 21.17
N ASN A 177 -11.75 -16.44 19.91
CA ASN A 177 -10.36 -16.62 19.48
C ASN A 177 -9.55 -15.32 19.49
N ASN A 178 -9.92 -14.38 20.37
CA ASN A 178 -9.21 -13.11 20.49
C ASN A 178 -7.83 -13.34 21.12
N GLY A 179 -6.83 -12.57 20.67
CA GLY A 179 -5.52 -12.55 21.30
C GLY A 179 -5.55 -11.86 22.67
N GLU A 180 -4.46 -12.00 23.44
CA GLU A 180 -4.22 -11.22 24.65
C GLU A 180 -3.69 -9.82 24.30
N THR A 181 -4.12 -8.79 25.04
CA THR A 181 -3.62 -7.42 24.86
C THR A 181 -2.71 -7.02 26.01
N HIS A 182 -1.47 -6.63 25.67
CA HIS A 182 -0.52 -6.08 26.63
C HIS A 182 -0.20 -4.63 26.28
N ARG A 183 -0.36 -3.71 27.23
CA ARG A 183 0.03 -2.31 27.04
C ARG A 183 1.54 -2.19 27.09
N THR A 184 2.13 -1.65 26.03
CA THR A 184 3.59 -1.45 25.92
C THR A 184 4.07 -0.22 26.68
N GLY A 185 3.16 0.71 27.03
CA GLY A 185 3.50 2.01 27.63
C GLY A 185 3.91 3.07 26.61
N ASN A 186 4.22 2.67 25.37
CA ASN A 186 4.53 3.57 24.26
C ASN A 186 3.26 4.25 23.71
N ARG A 187 3.36 5.53 23.32
CA ARG A 187 2.26 6.29 22.74
C ARG A 187 2.62 6.69 21.31
N ALA A 188 1.68 6.46 20.40
CA ALA A 188 1.89 6.77 19.00
C ALA A 188 2.24 8.26 18.77
N PRO A 189 3.09 8.56 17.78
CA PRO A 189 3.46 9.93 17.46
C PRO A 189 2.27 10.75 16.94
N SER A 190 2.45 12.07 16.89
CA SER A 190 1.57 12.98 16.14
C SER A 190 2.28 13.48 14.89
N VAL A 191 1.56 13.61 13.78
CA VAL A 191 2.13 14.04 12.49
C VAL A 191 1.34 15.21 11.95
N THR A 192 2.04 16.21 11.42
CA THR A 192 1.46 17.37 10.75
C THR A 192 2.01 17.47 9.35
N GLY A 193 1.12 17.42 8.36
CA GLY A 193 1.42 17.67 6.96
C GLY A 193 1.43 19.16 6.64
N PRO A 194 2.05 19.58 5.52
CA PRO A 194 1.95 20.94 5.04
C PRO A 194 0.54 21.22 4.48
N ALA A 195 0.21 22.49 4.23
CA ALA A 195 -1.08 22.84 3.62
C ALA A 195 -1.20 22.33 2.17
N GLY A 196 -2.41 22.02 1.71
CA GLY A 196 -2.67 21.73 0.30
C GLY A 196 -2.30 22.93 -0.60
N ARG A 197 -1.73 22.65 -1.78
CA ARG A 197 -1.37 23.66 -2.80
C ARG A 197 -1.76 23.17 -4.19
N THR A 198 -1.85 24.10 -5.13
CA THR A 198 -1.95 23.79 -6.56
C THR A 198 -0.55 23.84 -7.18
N LEU A 199 -0.15 22.75 -7.82
CA LEU A 199 1.14 22.60 -8.49
C LEU A 199 1.00 22.73 -10.02
N PRO A 200 2.02 23.26 -10.69
CA PRO A 200 2.13 23.17 -12.14
C PRO A 200 2.49 21.75 -12.57
N LEU A 201 2.11 21.38 -13.78
CA LEU A 201 2.50 20.11 -14.39
C LEU A 201 4.02 20.08 -14.66
N ARG A 202 4.58 18.87 -14.75
CA ARG A 202 5.97 18.62 -15.20
C ARG A 202 7.02 19.47 -14.47
N THR A 203 6.83 19.70 -13.17
CA THR A 203 7.70 20.58 -12.38
C THR A 203 8.06 19.90 -11.06
N PRO A 204 9.36 19.79 -10.72
CA PRO A 204 9.79 19.27 -9.43
C PRO A 204 9.22 20.03 -8.22
N PHE A 205 9.04 19.33 -7.10
CA PHE A 205 8.56 19.93 -5.85
C PHE A 205 9.14 19.24 -4.61
N THR A 206 9.17 19.95 -3.48
CA THR A 206 9.59 19.40 -2.18
C THR A 206 8.48 19.56 -1.16
N LEU A 207 8.12 18.45 -0.51
CA LEU A 207 7.18 18.43 0.60
C LEU A 207 7.93 18.41 1.92
N ARG A 208 7.38 19.07 2.95
CA ARG A 208 7.92 19.10 4.31
C ARG A 208 6.78 19.03 5.31
N GLY A 209 6.77 17.99 6.13
CA GLY A 209 5.92 17.91 7.31
C GLY A 209 6.72 18.01 8.60
N SER A 210 6.12 17.52 9.68
CA SER A 210 6.74 17.37 11.00
C SER A 210 6.03 16.26 11.76
N GLY A 211 6.71 15.68 12.75
CA GLY A 211 6.10 14.82 13.75
C GLY A 211 6.69 15.08 15.14
N THR A 212 5.94 14.73 16.17
CA THR A 212 6.39 14.74 17.56
C THR A 212 5.98 13.44 18.22
N ASP A 213 6.84 12.94 19.08
CA ASP A 213 6.58 11.74 19.86
C ASP A 213 6.32 12.13 21.33
N PRO A 214 5.20 11.71 21.95
CA PRO A 214 4.91 12.03 23.35
C PRO A 214 5.90 11.46 24.36
N ASP A 215 6.60 10.37 24.02
CA ASP A 215 7.58 9.67 24.85
C ASP A 215 9.02 10.14 24.56
N GLY A 216 9.20 10.98 23.54
CA GLY A 216 10.48 11.57 23.15
C GLY A 216 11.27 10.70 22.20
N ASP A 217 10.65 9.66 21.64
CA ASP A 217 11.30 8.74 20.73
C ASP A 217 11.64 9.37 19.37
N LYS A 218 12.71 8.86 18.77
CA LYS A 218 13.18 9.34 17.48
C LYS A 218 12.27 8.82 16.37
N LEU A 219 11.75 9.74 15.57
CA LEU A 219 10.84 9.39 14.48
C LEU A 219 11.56 9.20 13.14
N THR A 220 11.17 8.14 12.44
CA THR A 220 11.45 7.96 11.01
C THR A 220 10.25 8.39 10.19
N TYR A 221 10.49 8.86 8.97
CA TYR A 221 9.48 9.45 8.10
C TYR A 221 9.51 8.83 6.70
N LEU A 222 8.33 8.64 6.12
CA LEU A 222 8.17 8.21 4.73
C LEU A 222 7.03 8.99 4.08
N TRP A 223 7.31 9.55 2.89
CA TRP A 223 6.31 10.20 2.06
C TRP A 223 5.92 9.26 0.92
N GLU A 224 4.62 8.99 0.77
CA GLU A 224 4.08 8.07 -0.23
C GLU A 224 2.94 8.73 -0.99
N GLN A 225 2.84 8.46 -2.30
CA GLN A 225 1.65 8.82 -3.08
C GLN A 225 0.60 7.71 -2.96
N ASN A 226 -0.66 8.09 -2.82
CA ASN A 226 -1.79 7.23 -2.44
C ASN A 226 -2.95 7.28 -3.45
N ASP A 227 -2.65 7.69 -4.69
CA ASP A 227 -3.64 7.73 -5.76
C ASP A 227 -3.99 6.30 -6.22
N VAL A 228 -5.29 6.01 -6.34
CA VAL A 228 -5.80 4.71 -6.79
C VAL A 228 -5.82 4.67 -8.31
N GLY A 229 -5.09 3.72 -8.91
CA GLY A 229 -5.08 3.49 -10.35
C GLY A 229 -6.32 2.76 -10.85
N GLY A 230 -6.56 2.82 -12.16
CA GLY A 230 -7.63 2.06 -12.80
C GLY A 230 -7.39 0.54 -12.78
N VAL A 231 -8.45 -0.25 -13.00
CA VAL A 231 -8.41 -1.73 -12.94
C VAL A 231 -7.42 -2.37 -13.91
N ASN A 232 -7.17 -1.76 -15.06
CA ASN A 232 -6.24 -2.29 -16.07
C ASN A 232 -4.78 -1.94 -15.79
N GLY A 233 -4.50 -1.18 -14.73
CA GLY A 233 -3.16 -0.69 -14.40
C GLY A 233 -2.54 0.15 -15.52
N THR A 234 -1.30 0.60 -15.31
CA THR A 234 -0.46 1.19 -16.35
C THR A 234 0.95 0.68 -16.13
N ALA A 235 1.61 0.23 -17.20
CA ALA A 235 2.99 -0.24 -17.12
C ALA A 235 3.90 0.87 -16.56
N LEU A 236 4.93 0.46 -15.82
CA LEU A 236 5.93 1.36 -15.24
C LEU A 236 6.58 2.20 -16.34
N VAL A 237 7.02 1.58 -17.43
CA VAL A 237 7.73 2.24 -18.54
C VAL A 237 6.81 2.86 -19.59
N ASP A 238 5.56 3.17 -19.22
CA ASP A 238 4.61 3.89 -20.07
C ASP A 238 4.67 5.40 -19.82
N ASN A 239 4.75 6.19 -20.90
CA ASN A 239 4.67 7.65 -20.87
C ASN A 239 3.24 8.18 -20.66
N LYS A 240 2.23 7.33 -20.82
CA LYS A 240 0.80 7.66 -20.71
C LYS A 240 0.23 7.25 -19.35
N LYS A 241 0.79 7.82 -18.28
CA LYS A 241 0.27 7.65 -16.91
C LYS A 241 -0.86 8.66 -16.65
N VAL A 242 -2.10 8.20 -16.74
CA VAL A 242 -3.30 9.06 -16.61
C VAL A 242 -3.91 9.03 -15.21
N ASP A 243 -3.64 8.00 -14.42
CA ASP A 243 -4.09 7.87 -13.03
C ASP A 243 -3.11 7.03 -12.21
N GLY A 244 -3.41 6.85 -10.92
CA GLY A 244 -2.60 6.07 -9.99
C GLY A 244 -1.33 6.78 -9.54
N PRO A 245 -0.44 6.08 -8.80
CA PRO A 245 0.77 6.67 -8.27
C PRO A 245 1.82 6.88 -9.37
N LEU A 246 2.45 8.05 -9.36
CA LEU A 246 3.53 8.45 -10.26
C LEU A 246 4.92 8.39 -9.62
N PHE A 247 4.98 8.32 -8.28
CA PHE A 247 6.23 8.26 -7.51
C PHE A 247 6.32 6.95 -6.74
N ARG A 248 7.47 6.27 -6.85
CA ARG A 248 7.81 5.11 -6.03
C ARG A 248 7.88 5.48 -4.53
N VAL A 249 7.74 4.48 -3.67
CA VAL A 249 7.71 4.65 -2.20
C VAL A 249 9.01 5.28 -1.69
N PHE A 250 10.16 4.83 -2.15
CA PHE A 250 11.45 5.39 -1.79
C PHE A 250 12.03 6.26 -2.90
N GLY A 251 12.68 7.36 -2.53
CA GLY A 251 13.28 8.32 -3.47
C GLY A 251 14.29 7.68 -4.42
N HIS A 252 14.94 6.61 -3.99
CA HIS A 252 16.14 6.06 -4.62
C HIS A 252 15.91 4.63 -5.06
N TYR A 253 16.63 4.24 -6.10
CA TYR A 253 16.74 2.85 -6.51
C TYR A 253 17.66 2.15 -5.51
N ALA A 254 17.16 1.10 -4.85
CA ALA A 254 17.98 0.25 -3.99
C ALA A 254 18.87 -0.65 -4.87
N ASP A 255 20.16 -0.34 -4.92
CA ASP A 255 21.16 -1.18 -5.58
C ASP A 255 21.69 -2.21 -4.58
N VAL A 256 20.90 -3.24 -4.35
CA VAL A 256 21.22 -4.36 -3.44
C VAL A 256 21.55 -5.57 -4.31
N SER A 257 22.74 -6.15 -4.13
CA SER A 257 23.14 -7.39 -4.80
C SER A 257 22.43 -8.61 -4.20
N ASP A 258 22.33 -9.70 -4.96
CA ASP A 258 21.80 -10.98 -4.47
C ASP A 258 22.54 -11.51 -3.23
N GLU A 259 23.83 -11.17 -3.08
CA GLU A 259 24.62 -11.50 -1.89
C GLU A 259 24.20 -10.63 -0.69
N ASN A 260 24.11 -9.31 -0.89
CA ASN A 260 23.72 -8.37 0.16
C ASN A 260 22.26 -8.57 0.60
N ALA A 261 21.39 -9.00 -0.30
CA ALA A 261 19.99 -9.31 -0.01
C ALA A 261 19.81 -10.47 0.99
N ARG A 262 20.85 -11.30 1.21
CA ARG A 262 20.85 -12.39 2.20
C ARG A 262 21.22 -11.92 3.60
N LEU A 263 21.63 -10.67 3.76
CA LEU A 263 22.02 -10.08 5.04
C LEU A 263 20.83 -9.34 5.68
N SER A 264 20.79 -9.30 7.02
CA SER A 264 19.78 -8.55 7.78
C SER A 264 20.46 -7.64 8.81
N PRO A 265 20.36 -6.30 8.66
CA PRO A 265 19.76 -5.57 7.53
C PRO A 265 20.60 -5.73 6.23
N SER A 266 19.96 -5.69 5.06
CA SER A 266 20.66 -5.81 3.77
C SER A 266 21.42 -4.52 3.44
N PRO A 267 22.74 -4.57 3.16
CA PRO A 267 23.49 -3.39 2.73
C PRO A 267 22.90 -2.78 1.45
N GLY A 268 22.68 -1.46 1.46
CA GLY A 268 22.16 -0.71 0.30
C GLY A 268 20.62 -0.68 0.17
N GLN A 269 19.89 -1.40 1.02
CA GLN A 269 18.42 -1.36 1.02
C GLN A 269 17.91 0.04 1.39
N ASN A 270 16.75 0.43 0.87
CA ASN A 270 16.17 1.71 1.26
C ASN A 270 15.67 1.64 2.72
N GLN A 271 15.82 2.76 3.42
CA GLN A 271 15.31 2.92 4.77
C GLN A 271 14.56 4.23 4.92
N ALA A 272 13.52 4.23 5.75
CA ALA A 272 12.85 5.47 6.14
C ALA A 272 13.86 6.37 6.87
N GLY A 273 13.97 7.62 6.44
CA GLY A 273 14.93 8.56 6.98
C GLY A 273 14.37 9.35 8.16
N TYR A 274 15.24 10.11 8.81
CA TYR A 274 14.85 11.03 9.90
C TYR A 274 14.37 12.41 9.41
N SER A 275 14.34 12.61 8.09
CA SER A 275 13.88 13.85 7.48
C SER A 275 12.38 13.76 7.18
N PRO A 276 11.53 14.65 7.72
CA PRO A 276 10.13 14.75 7.33
C PRO A 276 9.94 15.46 5.97
N SER A 277 11.03 15.65 5.21
CA SER A 277 11.02 16.29 3.90
C SER A 277 11.47 15.33 2.81
N ARG A 278 10.76 15.33 1.68
CA ARG A 278 11.12 14.59 0.46
C ARG A 278 10.93 15.46 -0.77
N THR A 279 11.81 15.30 -1.74
CA THR A 279 11.76 15.94 -3.06
C THR A 279 11.26 14.95 -4.10
N PHE A 280 10.45 15.44 -5.03
CA PHE A 280 9.84 14.67 -6.11
C PHE A 280 10.09 15.37 -7.47
N PRO A 281 10.86 14.77 -8.39
CA PRO A 281 11.67 13.58 -8.17
C PRO A 281 12.78 13.79 -7.13
N ASP A 282 13.51 12.76 -6.73
CA ASP A 282 14.66 12.91 -5.84
C ASP A 282 15.70 13.88 -6.45
N MET A 283 16.45 14.58 -5.58
CA MET A 283 17.34 15.65 -6.03
C MET A 283 18.46 15.15 -6.95
N GLU A 284 18.98 13.94 -6.73
CA GLU A 284 20.03 13.37 -7.58
C GLU A 284 19.48 13.08 -8.98
N GLN A 285 18.27 12.51 -9.06
CA GLN A 285 17.57 12.29 -10.32
C GLN A 285 17.31 13.60 -11.09
N ILE A 286 16.90 14.67 -10.39
CA ILE A 286 16.72 16.01 -10.99
C ILE A 286 18.05 16.52 -11.57
N LEU A 287 19.13 16.45 -10.79
CA LEU A 287 20.44 16.99 -11.17
C LEU A 287 21.11 16.20 -12.31
N ALA A 288 20.79 14.91 -12.43
CA ALA A 288 21.18 14.03 -13.53
C ALA A 288 20.34 14.25 -14.80
N GLY A 289 19.20 14.94 -14.71
CA GLY A 289 18.28 15.15 -15.82
C GLY A 289 17.44 13.91 -16.17
N ASN A 290 17.38 12.93 -15.27
CA ASN A 290 16.61 11.70 -15.45
C ASN A 290 15.13 11.92 -15.11
N THR A 291 14.49 12.91 -15.72
CA THR A 291 13.10 13.30 -15.44
C THR A 291 12.35 13.61 -16.73
N ASN A 292 11.02 13.55 -16.67
CA ASN A 292 10.14 13.99 -17.75
C ASN A 292 9.81 15.50 -17.71
N ALA A 293 10.48 16.32 -16.87
CA ALA A 293 10.14 17.74 -16.70
C ALA A 293 10.21 18.53 -18.03
N LYS A 294 11.30 18.37 -18.77
CA LYS A 294 11.63 19.18 -19.97
C LYS A 294 10.84 18.79 -21.22
N THR A 295 10.57 17.51 -21.41
CA THR A 295 9.93 16.93 -22.60
C THR A 295 8.49 16.51 -22.33
N GLY A 296 8.17 16.10 -21.11
CA GLY A 296 6.91 15.45 -20.75
C GLY A 296 6.93 13.94 -20.96
N THR A 297 8.07 13.41 -21.40
CA THR A 297 8.28 11.99 -21.68
C THR A 297 9.64 11.54 -21.16
N CYS A 298 9.71 10.28 -20.77
CA CYS A 298 10.95 9.56 -20.50
C CYS A 298 11.45 8.88 -21.78
N PRO A 299 12.76 8.58 -21.85
CA PRO A 299 13.31 7.80 -22.96
C PRO A 299 12.58 6.45 -23.12
N PRO A 300 12.49 5.90 -24.34
CA PRO A 300 11.89 4.59 -24.55
C PRO A 300 12.67 3.53 -23.77
N ALA A 301 11.96 2.65 -23.08
CA ALA A 301 12.56 1.47 -22.47
C ALA A 301 12.93 0.45 -23.57
N PRO A 302 13.83 -0.51 -23.27
CA PRO A 302 14.05 -1.67 -24.14
C PRO A 302 12.73 -2.37 -24.52
N PRO A 303 12.67 -3.17 -25.60
CA PRO A 303 11.47 -3.93 -25.94
C PRO A 303 11.12 -5.00 -24.88
N ASN A 304 9.82 -5.18 -24.59
CA ASN A 304 9.36 -6.23 -23.68
C ASN A 304 9.33 -7.57 -24.41
N ASN A 305 10.48 -8.25 -24.49
CA ASN A 305 10.57 -9.56 -25.10
C ASN A 305 10.41 -10.65 -24.01
N PRO A 306 9.42 -11.55 -24.11
CA PRO A 306 9.26 -12.64 -23.15
C PRO A 306 10.39 -13.68 -23.20
N ASP A 307 11.08 -13.81 -24.34
CA ASP A 307 12.16 -14.78 -24.56
C ASP A 307 13.54 -14.21 -24.18
N THR A 308 13.68 -12.88 -24.17
CA THR A 308 14.93 -12.21 -23.79
C THR A 308 14.67 -11.11 -22.78
N TYR A 309 15.04 -11.36 -21.52
CA TYR A 309 14.94 -10.36 -20.48
C TYR A 309 16.06 -9.32 -20.62
N VAL A 310 15.68 -8.09 -20.97
CA VAL A 310 16.58 -6.92 -20.97
C VAL A 310 16.26 -6.05 -19.77
N VAL A 311 17.22 -5.90 -18.87
CA VAL A 311 17.12 -5.00 -17.70
C VAL A 311 16.98 -3.56 -18.18
N VAL A 312 15.98 -2.85 -17.66
CA VAL A 312 15.78 -1.43 -17.98
C VAL A 312 16.91 -0.62 -17.36
N PRO A 313 17.65 0.21 -18.14
CA PRO A 313 18.73 1.04 -17.61
C PRO A 313 18.25 1.97 -16.48
N LEU A 314 19.07 2.12 -15.43
CA LEU A 314 18.73 2.92 -14.25
C LEU A 314 18.28 4.37 -14.57
N PRO A 315 18.89 5.13 -15.51
CA PRO A 315 18.38 6.45 -15.88
C PRO A 315 16.93 6.44 -16.39
N ILE A 316 16.54 5.37 -17.09
CA ILE A 316 15.18 5.16 -17.61
C ILE A 316 14.26 4.76 -16.46
N VAL A 317 14.67 3.82 -15.60
CA VAL A 317 13.92 3.44 -14.39
C VAL A 317 13.64 4.66 -13.54
N ASN A 318 14.65 5.46 -13.20
CA ASN A 318 14.49 6.69 -12.41
C ASN A 318 13.45 7.62 -13.03
N CYS A 319 13.56 7.91 -14.33
CA CYS A 319 12.61 8.79 -15.02
C CYS A 319 11.15 8.31 -14.91
N TYR A 320 10.89 7.01 -15.11
CA TYR A 320 9.53 6.45 -15.03
C TYR A 320 9.03 6.21 -13.61
N SER A 321 9.94 5.99 -12.66
CA SER A 321 9.61 5.67 -11.25
C SER A 321 9.25 6.91 -10.44
N GLU A 322 9.71 8.07 -10.88
CA GLU A 322 9.36 9.37 -10.30
C GLU A 322 8.91 10.32 -11.42
N PHE A 323 7.74 9.99 -11.97
CA PHE A 323 7.20 10.65 -13.15
C PHE A 323 6.41 11.90 -12.77
N LEU A 324 6.79 13.08 -13.27
CA LEU A 324 6.03 14.28 -12.98
C LEU A 324 4.69 14.26 -13.71
N PRO A 325 3.60 14.77 -13.11
CA PRO A 325 2.27 14.73 -13.71
C PRO A 325 2.24 15.49 -15.04
N ILE A 326 1.63 14.85 -16.05
CA ILE A 326 1.44 15.40 -17.39
C ILE A 326 -0.01 15.81 -17.62
N LYS A 327 -0.27 16.47 -18.75
CA LYS A 327 -1.63 16.87 -19.13
C LYS A 327 -2.48 15.61 -19.32
N GLY A 328 -3.63 15.56 -18.65
CA GLY A 328 -4.54 14.41 -18.67
C GLY A 328 -4.40 13.48 -17.47
N TYR A 329 -3.38 13.65 -16.62
CA TYR A 329 -3.30 12.95 -15.34
C TYR A 329 -4.39 13.45 -14.37
N VAL A 330 -5.12 12.54 -13.72
CA VAL A 330 -6.26 12.86 -12.86
C VAL A 330 -6.07 12.52 -11.38
N GLY A 331 -5.02 11.78 -11.02
CA GLY A 331 -4.87 11.25 -9.65
C GLY A 331 -5.56 9.92 -9.51
N ASN A 332 -6.58 9.86 -8.67
CA ASN A 332 -7.48 8.72 -8.58
C ASN A 332 -8.22 8.49 -9.91
N ALA A 333 -8.28 7.23 -10.34
CA ALA A 333 -9.03 6.83 -11.53
C ALA A 333 -10.48 7.35 -11.48
N GLY A 334 -10.96 7.90 -12.60
CA GLY A 334 -12.30 8.49 -12.72
C GLY A 334 -12.46 9.89 -12.11
N SER A 335 -11.44 10.45 -11.46
CA SER A 335 -11.51 11.81 -10.92
C SER A 335 -11.70 12.87 -12.02
N LYS A 336 -12.62 13.82 -11.78
CA LYS A 336 -12.80 15.02 -12.63
C LYS A 336 -11.92 16.19 -12.22
N THR A 337 -11.30 16.10 -11.04
CA THR A 337 -10.46 17.17 -10.47
C THR A 337 -9.04 16.64 -10.30
N PRO A 338 -8.11 16.99 -11.21
CA PRO A 338 -6.73 16.55 -11.14
C PRO A 338 -6.06 16.92 -9.82
N ALA A 339 -5.61 15.90 -9.09
CA ALA A 339 -4.86 16.05 -7.85
C ALA A 339 -3.90 14.87 -7.66
N MET A 340 -2.89 15.05 -6.81
CA MET A 340 -2.09 13.96 -6.25
C MET A 340 -2.38 13.88 -4.75
N HIS A 341 -2.53 12.67 -4.24
CA HIS A 341 -2.79 12.40 -2.82
C HIS A 341 -1.53 11.83 -2.21
N PHE A 342 -0.98 12.49 -1.21
CA PHE A 342 0.20 12.06 -0.48
C PHE A 342 -0.13 11.74 0.97
N ARG A 343 0.65 10.87 1.57
CA ARG A 343 0.67 10.62 3.00
C ARG A 343 2.09 10.74 3.53
N LEU A 344 2.26 11.46 4.63
CA LEU A 344 3.46 11.41 5.46
C LEU A 344 3.20 10.44 6.61
N THR A 345 3.95 9.35 6.66
CA THR A 345 3.89 8.38 7.76
C THR A 345 5.11 8.60 8.67
N ALA A 346 4.87 8.79 9.96
CA ALA A 346 5.91 8.78 10.99
C ALA A 346 5.81 7.51 11.83
N ARG A 347 6.96 6.91 12.14
CA ARG A 347 7.07 5.73 12.99
C ARG A 347 8.05 6.03 14.11
N ASP A 348 7.63 5.80 15.35
CA ASP A 348 8.59 5.63 16.43
C ASP A 348 9.27 4.26 16.27
N THR A 349 10.51 4.14 16.72
CA THR A 349 11.31 2.92 16.51
C THR A 349 11.43 2.12 17.80
N VAL A 350 10.39 2.14 18.64
CA VAL A 350 10.38 1.42 19.92
C VAL A 350 10.26 -0.08 19.68
N ALA A 351 11.24 -0.83 20.17
CA ALA A 351 11.25 -2.29 20.03
C ALA A 351 10.10 -2.93 20.83
N GLY A 352 9.41 -3.90 20.23
CA GLY A 352 8.33 -4.65 20.88
C GLY A 352 7.00 -3.89 21.02
N GLY A 353 6.85 -2.70 20.43
CA GLY A 353 5.64 -1.90 20.60
C GLY A 353 5.62 -0.56 19.89
N GLY A 354 6.21 -0.47 18.69
CA GLY A 354 6.34 0.79 17.99
C GLY A 354 5.00 1.38 17.52
N GLY A 355 4.85 2.69 17.65
CA GLY A 355 3.71 3.47 17.23
C GLY A 355 3.90 4.06 15.83
N VAL A 356 2.78 4.20 15.13
CA VAL A 356 2.72 4.82 13.79
C VAL A 356 1.61 5.86 13.77
N SER A 357 1.87 6.94 13.06
CA SER A 357 0.89 7.99 12.81
C SER A 357 1.16 8.63 11.46
N TYR A 358 0.18 9.36 10.93
CA TYR A 358 0.27 9.91 9.59
C TYR A 358 -0.48 11.23 9.40
N ALA A 359 -0.13 11.94 8.34
CA ALA A 359 -0.88 13.09 7.84
C ALA A 359 -1.09 12.98 6.32
N ASP A 360 -2.33 13.15 5.89
CA ASP A 360 -2.71 13.15 4.48
C ASP A 360 -2.60 14.57 3.88
N LEU A 361 -2.27 14.62 2.58
CA LEU A 361 -2.06 15.84 1.83
C LEU A 361 -2.61 15.71 0.41
N THR A 362 -3.49 16.62 0.02
CA THR A 362 -3.95 16.76 -1.37
C THR A 362 -3.23 17.91 -2.06
N LEU A 363 -2.60 17.63 -3.20
CA LEU A 363 -1.98 18.62 -4.08
C LEU A 363 -2.80 18.70 -5.37
N ARG A 364 -3.50 19.81 -5.58
CA ARG A 364 -4.23 20.03 -6.84
C ARG A 364 -3.26 20.27 -7.98
N LEU A 365 -3.68 20.00 -9.21
CA LEU A 365 -2.88 20.25 -10.41
C LEU A 365 -3.53 21.33 -11.27
N ASP A 366 -2.71 22.26 -11.77
CA ASP A 366 -3.15 23.22 -12.77
C ASP A 366 -2.78 22.73 -14.17
N PRO A 367 -3.74 22.25 -14.97
CA PRO A 367 -3.45 21.64 -16.27
C PRO A 367 -2.91 22.63 -17.30
N ASN A 368 -2.94 23.92 -16.99
CA ASN A 368 -2.53 25.00 -17.87
C ASN A 368 -1.22 25.67 -17.44
N ALA A 369 -0.59 25.25 -16.34
CA ALA A 369 0.67 25.80 -15.84
C ALA A 369 1.80 24.77 -15.88
N GLY A 370 3.02 25.25 -16.10
CA GLY A 370 4.22 24.42 -16.23
C GLY A 370 4.58 24.06 -17.68
N PRO A 371 5.75 23.41 -17.89
CA PRO A 371 6.78 23.15 -16.88
C PRO A 371 7.48 24.44 -16.44
N PHE A 372 7.77 24.60 -15.15
CA PHE A 372 8.65 25.67 -14.66
C PHE A 372 10.11 25.25 -14.87
N LEU A 373 10.89 26.02 -15.64
CA LEU A 373 12.24 25.59 -16.05
C LEU A 373 13.28 26.71 -15.95
N VAL A 374 14.35 26.53 -15.21
CA VAL A 374 15.54 27.38 -15.20
C VAL A 374 16.27 27.24 -16.53
N SER A 375 16.50 28.36 -17.21
CA SER A 375 17.13 28.37 -18.54
C SER A 375 18.56 28.92 -18.54
N SER A 376 18.92 29.71 -17.52
CA SER A 376 20.31 30.16 -17.35
C SER A 376 21.23 29.00 -17.01
N PHE A 377 22.43 28.98 -17.59
CA PHE A 377 23.43 27.92 -17.40
C PHE A 377 22.96 26.52 -17.77
N ALA A 378 21.98 26.38 -18.67
CA ALA A 378 21.49 25.08 -19.15
C ALA A 378 22.58 24.26 -19.88
N LYS A 379 23.61 24.90 -20.42
CA LYS A 379 24.79 24.25 -21.03
C LYS A 379 26.07 24.46 -20.20
N GLY A 380 25.92 24.82 -18.92
CA GLY A 380 27.03 25.21 -18.04
C GLY A 380 27.59 26.59 -18.37
N GLY A 381 28.90 26.75 -18.21
CA GLY A 381 29.62 28.00 -18.51
C GLY A 381 30.62 28.41 -17.43
N SER A 382 31.19 29.62 -17.54
CA SER A 382 32.15 30.16 -16.59
C SER A 382 31.92 31.66 -16.35
N VAL A 383 31.83 32.06 -15.08
CA VAL A 383 31.54 33.43 -14.65
C VAL A 383 32.49 33.88 -13.56
N LYS A 384 32.84 35.17 -13.52
CA LYS A 384 33.73 35.71 -12.47
C LYS A 384 32.98 35.84 -11.14
N ALA A 385 33.61 35.49 -10.03
CA ALA A 385 33.10 35.80 -8.70
C ALA A 385 32.81 37.32 -8.58
N GLY A 386 31.73 37.69 -7.89
CA GLY A 386 31.34 39.10 -7.76
C GLY A 386 30.66 39.74 -8.98
N SER A 387 30.66 39.07 -10.14
CA SER A 387 30.03 39.60 -11.36
C SER A 387 28.50 39.61 -11.25
N LYS A 388 27.87 40.53 -11.98
CA LYS A 388 26.41 40.56 -12.14
C LYS A 388 26.02 39.59 -13.26
N GLN A 389 25.09 38.69 -12.97
CA GLN A 389 24.56 37.71 -13.92
C GLN A 389 23.05 37.89 -14.05
N THR A 390 22.52 37.69 -15.25
CA THR A 390 21.07 37.62 -15.47
C THR A 390 20.66 36.16 -15.35
N ILE A 391 19.86 35.85 -14.34
CA ILE A 391 19.29 34.52 -14.13
C ILE A 391 17.92 34.50 -14.79
N THR A 392 17.63 33.48 -15.59
CA THR A 392 16.41 33.36 -16.40
C THR A 392 15.73 32.03 -16.20
N TRP A 393 14.40 32.03 -16.30
CA TRP A 393 13.56 30.84 -16.24
C TRP A 393 12.29 31.00 -17.08
N LYS A 394 11.71 29.88 -17.51
CA LYS A 394 10.41 29.81 -18.17
C LYS A 394 9.33 29.82 -17.10
N VAL A 395 8.58 30.92 -17.01
CA VAL A 395 7.49 31.08 -16.03
C VAL A 395 6.33 30.13 -16.32
N ASN A 396 5.95 29.96 -17.59
CA ASN A 396 4.89 29.05 -18.04
C ASN A 396 3.63 29.10 -17.15
N ARG A 397 3.08 30.32 -17.00
CA ARG A 397 1.85 30.63 -16.22
C ARG A 397 1.93 30.30 -14.73
N THR A 398 3.09 29.92 -14.17
CA THR A 398 3.23 29.63 -12.72
C THR A 398 3.15 30.86 -11.82
N ARG A 399 3.21 32.08 -12.36
CA ARG A 399 3.05 33.33 -11.58
C ARG A 399 1.73 33.40 -10.82
N LYS A 400 0.66 32.76 -11.33
CA LYS A 400 -0.64 32.67 -10.64
C LYS A 400 -0.60 31.72 -9.44
N LEU A 401 0.31 30.73 -9.46
CA LEU A 401 0.48 29.73 -8.40
C LEU A 401 1.48 30.20 -7.33
N ALA A 402 2.47 31.00 -7.73
CA ALA A 402 3.40 31.68 -6.83
C ALA A 402 3.82 33.02 -7.43
N LYS A 403 3.44 34.12 -6.77
CA LYS A 403 3.74 35.50 -7.22
C LYS A 403 5.23 35.81 -7.18
N ASN A 404 5.96 35.16 -6.27
CA ASN A 404 7.38 35.41 -6.04
C ASN A 404 8.17 34.10 -6.01
N VAL A 405 9.46 34.22 -6.31
CA VAL A 405 10.45 33.15 -6.24
C VAL A 405 11.67 33.57 -5.43
N LYS A 406 12.40 32.58 -4.92
CA LYS A 406 13.70 32.70 -4.26
C LYS A 406 14.77 32.08 -5.17
N ILE A 407 15.95 32.69 -5.23
CA ILE A 407 17.08 32.18 -6.01
C ILE A 407 18.19 31.75 -5.07
N LEU A 408 18.60 30.50 -5.21
CA LEU A 408 19.61 29.84 -4.39
C LEU A 408 20.79 29.42 -5.27
N LEU A 409 21.98 29.43 -4.68
CA LEU A 409 23.22 28.95 -5.27
C LEU A 409 23.71 27.75 -4.47
N SER A 410 23.94 26.64 -5.16
CA SER A 410 24.77 25.55 -4.66
C SER A 410 26.19 25.72 -5.17
N THR A 411 27.16 25.30 -4.36
CA THR A 411 28.59 25.28 -4.71
C THR A 411 29.18 23.87 -4.76
N ASP A 412 28.33 22.86 -4.61
CA ASP A 412 28.64 21.44 -4.39
C ASP A 412 27.75 20.52 -5.24
N ASN A 413 27.42 20.97 -6.45
CA ASN A 413 26.58 20.26 -7.43
C ASN A 413 25.20 19.87 -6.88
N GLY A 414 24.53 20.81 -6.22
CA GLY A 414 23.16 20.65 -5.74
C GLY A 414 23.00 19.84 -4.44
N LYS A 415 24.11 19.41 -3.81
CA LYS A 415 24.06 18.72 -2.51
C LYS A 415 23.57 19.64 -1.39
N THR A 416 23.99 20.90 -1.37
CA THR A 416 23.50 21.91 -0.41
C THR A 416 23.09 23.22 -1.09
N TRP A 417 22.07 23.86 -0.51
CA TRP A 417 21.45 25.10 -1.02
C TRP A 417 21.51 26.24 0.01
N SER A 418 22.68 26.44 0.62
CA SER A 418 22.86 27.37 1.74
C SER A 418 22.99 28.85 1.34
N LYS A 419 23.28 29.15 0.07
CA LYS A 419 23.56 30.53 -0.38
C LYS A 419 22.35 31.14 -1.06
N VAL A 420 21.74 32.15 -0.44
CA VAL A 420 20.65 32.93 -1.03
C VAL A 420 21.22 34.04 -1.90
N LEU A 421 20.94 34.02 -3.21
CA LEU A 421 21.29 35.11 -4.11
C LEU A 421 20.20 36.20 -4.12
N VAL A 422 18.94 35.78 -4.07
CA VAL A 422 17.77 36.66 -4.00
C VAL A 422 16.73 36.01 -3.11
N ASN A 423 16.38 36.66 -2.00
CA ASN A 423 15.42 36.08 -1.05
C ASN A 423 13.98 36.12 -1.56
N LYS A 424 13.63 37.12 -2.38
CA LYS A 424 12.31 37.33 -2.97
C LYS A 424 12.43 38.20 -4.24
N THR A 425 11.91 37.71 -5.35
CA THR A 425 11.70 38.49 -6.58
C THR A 425 10.41 38.04 -7.25
N ALA A 426 9.82 38.87 -8.11
CA ALA A 426 8.64 38.50 -8.88
C ALA A 426 8.92 37.24 -9.73
N ASN A 427 7.90 36.39 -9.88
CA ASN A 427 7.95 35.25 -10.79
C ASN A 427 7.66 35.70 -12.24
N ASP A 428 8.60 36.44 -12.84
CA ASP A 428 8.45 37.09 -14.16
C ASP A 428 9.49 36.64 -15.21
N GLY A 429 10.34 35.66 -14.87
CA GLY A 429 11.21 34.95 -15.81
C GLY A 429 12.64 35.45 -15.87
N ARG A 430 12.97 36.55 -15.18
CA ARG A 430 14.34 37.08 -15.17
C ARG A 430 14.64 37.90 -13.91
N VAL A 431 15.86 37.79 -13.41
CA VAL A 431 16.38 38.74 -12.42
C VAL A 431 17.89 38.89 -12.56
N ARG A 432 18.40 40.09 -12.29
CA ARG A 432 19.84 40.36 -12.27
C ARG A 432 20.36 40.15 -10.85
N VAL A 433 21.28 39.21 -10.67
CA VAL A 433 21.87 38.86 -9.38
C VAL A 433 23.36 39.18 -9.38
N LYS A 434 23.92 39.48 -8.21
CA LYS A 434 25.38 39.57 -8.03
C LYS A 434 25.87 38.27 -7.42
N LEU A 435 26.80 37.59 -8.08
CA LEU A 435 27.41 36.39 -7.51
C LEU A 435 28.30 36.75 -6.32
N PRO A 436 28.47 35.87 -5.32
CA PRO A 436 29.32 36.16 -4.17
C PRO A 436 30.78 36.40 -4.59
N LYS A 437 31.43 37.43 -4.04
CA LYS A 437 32.81 37.83 -4.42
C LYS A 437 33.88 36.80 -4.00
N LYS A 438 33.65 36.08 -2.90
CA LYS A 438 34.63 35.17 -2.27
C LYS A 438 34.28 33.68 -2.49
N VAL A 439 33.40 33.38 -3.43
CA VAL A 439 33.00 32.00 -3.75
C VAL A 439 33.58 31.62 -5.10
N LYS A 440 34.35 30.54 -5.13
CA LYS A 440 34.85 29.90 -6.34
C LYS A 440 34.49 28.42 -6.29
N THR A 441 34.08 27.86 -7.42
CA THR A 441 33.72 26.44 -7.52
C THR A 441 33.61 26.04 -8.99
N THR A 442 33.84 24.77 -9.28
CA THR A 442 33.54 24.16 -10.59
C THR A 442 32.18 23.46 -10.62
N GLN A 443 31.47 23.46 -9.49
CA GLN A 443 30.27 22.67 -9.24
C GLN A 443 29.05 23.56 -8.93
N ALA A 444 28.98 24.77 -9.50
CA ALA A 444 27.88 25.67 -9.20
C ALA A 444 26.58 25.23 -9.89
N ARG A 445 25.47 25.34 -9.15
CA ARG A 445 24.09 25.17 -9.65
C ARG A 445 23.21 26.31 -9.12
N ILE A 446 22.22 26.71 -9.90
CA ILE A 446 21.19 27.69 -9.51
C ILE A 446 19.86 26.95 -9.39
N MET A 447 19.19 27.16 -8.25
CA MET A 447 17.81 26.75 -8.03
C MET A 447 16.93 27.99 -7.99
N ILE A 448 15.78 27.92 -8.65
CA ILE A 448 14.71 28.88 -8.49
C ILE A 448 13.54 28.17 -7.85
N ARG A 449 13.17 28.59 -6.64
CA ARG A 449 12.13 27.98 -5.83
C ARG A 449 10.96 28.92 -5.65
N ALA A 450 9.74 28.43 -5.77
CA ALA A 450 8.55 29.21 -5.45
C ALA A 450 8.54 29.67 -3.98
N ILE A 451 7.94 30.83 -3.73
CA ILE A 451 7.57 31.27 -2.38
C ILE A 451 6.07 31.00 -2.19
N ASP A 452 5.70 30.49 -1.02
CA ASP A 452 4.33 30.07 -0.65
C ASP A 452 3.76 28.92 -1.52
N ASN A 453 4.64 28.14 -2.15
CA ASN A 453 4.32 26.95 -2.92
C ASN A 453 5.53 25.97 -2.91
N TYR A 454 5.37 24.74 -3.38
CA TYR A 454 6.36 23.65 -3.24
C TYR A 454 7.26 23.45 -4.45
N PHE A 455 6.88 24.01 -5.60
CA PHE A 455 7.58 23.77 -6.86
C PHE A 455 8.88 24.56 -6.99
N PHE A 456 9.84 23.99 -7.73
CA PHE A 456 11.11 24.62 -8.06
C PHE A 456 11.67 24.03 -9.35
N ASP A 457 12.78 24.60 -9.82
CA ASP A 457 13.63 23.93 -10.80
C ASP A 457 15.11 24.30 -10.60
N VAL A 458 16.01 23.49 -11.16
CA VAL A 458 17.47 23.63 -11.11
C VAL A 458 18.02 23.63 -12.52
N ASN A 459 19.05 24.43 -12.79
CA ASN A 459 19.66 24.46 -14.11
C ASN A 459 20.31 23.11 -14.52
N ASP A 460 20.15 22.75 -15.80
CA ASP A 460 20.52 21.44 -16.37
C ASP A 460 21.99 21.03 -16.21
N SER A 461 22.95 21.97 -16.06
CA SER A 461 24.39 21.64 -16.04
C SER A 461 25.18 22.46 -15.04
N VAL A 462 26.26 21.89 -14.49
CA VAL A 462 27.16 22.65 -13.63
C VAL A 462 27.84 23.80 -14.38
N PHE A 463 28.06 24.92 -13.70
CA PHE A 463 28.86 26.03 -14.22
C PHE A 463 29.98 26.40 -13.23
N ARG A 464 30.98 27.12 -13.73
CA ARG A 464 32.16 27.51 -12.97
C ARG A 464 32.05 28.94 -12.47
N ILE A 465 32.37 29.17 -11.20
CA ILE A 465 32.61 30.50 -10.64
C ILE A 465 34.11 30.64 -10.38
N ARG A 466 34.77 31.56 -11.09
CA ARG A 466 36.23 31.75 -11.09
C ARG A 466 36.71 32.99 -10.35
#